data_AF-A0A7J4LLA4-F1
#
_entry.id   AF-A0A7J4LLA4-F1
#
_cell.length_a   1.000
_cell.length_b   1.000
_cell.length_c   1.000
_cell.angle_alpha   90.00
_cell.angle_beta   90.00
_cell.angle_gamma   90.00
#
_symmetry.space_group_name_H-M   'P 1'
#
loop_
_entity.id
_entity.type
_entity.pdbx_description
1 polymer ?
#
loop_
_entity_poly.entity_id
_entity_poly.type
_entity_poly.pdbx_seq_one_letter_code
_entity_poly.pdbx_strand_id
1 'polypeptide(L)'
;MRRPVKLTKLDEVNQEIIEKYRRALELEQLRELTINGYLWKIYTALEHMKFKAIDKVTKEDIQEYIIHRHENNKQRTINGDIIALRKFYTWLKPDNDFFEGIKVKQPKNYLPVEQLITPDDVKKLLSVCKSQRDRAIVMVLWDSGCRLDEVLTRNINHIQFDEHGATMIVKGKTGMR
;
A
#
# COMPACT_ATOMS: atom_id res chain seq x y z
N MET A 1 -0.48 2.55 -10.06
CA MET A 1 -1.92 2.60 -9.73
C MET A 1 -2.41 1.20 -9.41
N ARG A 2 -2.93 0.94 -8.21
CA ARG A 2 -3.79 -0.25 -8.00
C ARG A 2 -5.09 0.03 -8.74
N ARG A 3 -5.54 -0.88 -9.61
CA ARG A 3 -6.81 -0.73 -10.33
C ARG A 3 -7.95 -0.57 -9.31
N PRO A 4 -8.97 0.26 -9.59
CA PRO A 4 -10.16 0.30 -8.77
C PRO A 4 -10.72 -1.13 -8.63
N VAL A 5 -11.16 -1.48 -7.43
CA VAL A 5 -11.72 -2.81 -7.14
C VAL A 5 -12.88 -3.05 -8.10
N LYS A 6 -12.79 -4.11 -8.92
CA LYS A 6 -13.92 -4.49 -9.78
C LYS A 6 -15.00 -5.11 -8.91
N LEU A 7 -15.95 -4.28 -8.46
CA LEU A 7 -17.10 -4.70 -7.66
C LEU A 7 -18.09 -5.59 -8.43
N THR A 8 -17.88 -5.79 -9.74
CA THR A 8 -18.81 -6.47 -10.66
C THR A 8 -19.11 -7.93 -10.34
N LYS A 9 -18.32 -8.61 -9.48
CA LYS A 9 -18.60 -9.99 -9.04
C LYS A 9 -19.46 -10.07 -7.77
N LEU A 10 -19.67 -8.94 -7.09
CA LEU A 10 -20.44 -8.89 -5.86
C LEU A 10 -21.92 -8.72 -6.17
N ASP A 11 -22.80 -9.32 -5.37
CA ASP A 11 -24.23 -9.01 -5.40
C ASP A 11 -24.49 -7.54 -5.00
N GLU A 12 -25.70 -7.06 -5.29
CA GLU A 12 -26.09 -5.67 -5.06
C GLU A 12 -25.98 -5.27 -3.58
N VAL A 13 -26.29 -6.18 -2.66
CA VAL A 13 -26.25 -5.93 -1.21
C VAL A 13 -24.81 -5.70 -0.74
N ASN A 14 -23.90 -6.55 -1.19
CA ASN A 14 -22.47 -6.45 -0.91
C ASN A 14 -21.87 -5.16 -1.52
N GLN A 15 -22.28 -4.79 -2.73
CA GLN A 15 -21.86 -3.54 -3.36
C GLN A 15 -22.31 -2.32 -2.55
N GLU A 16 -23.57 -2.30 -2.10
CA GLU A 16 -24.10 -1.20 -1.29
C GLU A 16 -23.35 -1.03 0.04
N ILE A 17 -23.06 -2.14 0.73
CA ILE A 17 -22.31 -2.11 1.99
C ILE A 17 -20.87 -1.61 1.77
N ILE A 18 -20.22 -2.04 0.69
CA ILE A 18 -18.87 -1.58 0.36
C ILE A 18 -18.87 -0.07 0.03
N GLU A 19 -19.87 0.44 -0.68
CA GLU A 19 -19.94 1.87 -0.99
C GLU A 19 -20.21 2.71 0.27
N LYS A 20 -21.06 2.22 1.19
CA LYS A 20 -21.24 2.83 2.52
C LYS A 20 -19.92 2.88 3.30
N TYR A 21 -19.13 1.81 3.26
CA TYR A 21 -17.82 1.78 3.90
C TYR A 21 -16.83 2.72 3.24
N ARG A 22 -16.81 2.78 1.90
CA ARG A 22 -15.98 3.72 1.13
C ARG A 22 -16.27 5.16 1.57
N ARG A 23 -17.54 5.54 1.64
CA ARG A 23 -17.96 6.86 2.12
C ARG A 23 -17.49 7.13 3.56
N ALA A 24 -17.54 6.14 4.45
CA ALA A 24 -17.02 6.29 5.81
C ALA A 24 -15.51 6.58 5.81
N LEU A 25 -14.73 5.87 4.98
CA LEU A 25 -13.28 6.11 4.85
C LEU A 25 -12.95 7.47 4.21
N GLU A 26 -13.80 7.97 3.31
CA GLU A 26 -13.67 9.32 2.73
C GLU A 26 -13.95 10.41 3.79
N LEU A 27 -14.94 10.20 4.66
CA LEU A 27 -15.22 11.10 5.79
C LEU A 27 -14.09 11.14 6.81
N GLU A 28 -13.34 10.04 6.97
CA GLU A 28 -12.08 10.00 7.73
C GLU A 28 -10.91 10.70 7.03
N GLN A 29 -11.12 11.29 5.84
CA GLN A 29 -10.12 12.01 5.06
C GLN A 29 -8.92 11.13 4.64
N LEU A 30 -9.14 9.84 4.44
CA LEU A 30 -8.12 8.94 3.94
C LEU A 30 -7.84 9.20 2.45
N ARG A 31 -6.57 9.10 2.05
CA ARG A 31 -6.19 9.18 0.63
C ARG A 31 -6.85 8.05 -0.16
N GLU A 32 -7.29 8.35 -1.39
CA GLU A 32 -7.94 7.39 -2.29
C GLU A 32 -7.15 6.07 -2.44
N LEU A 33 -5.82 6.16 -2.56
CA LEU A 33 -4.96 4.96 -2.65
C LEU A 33 -5.06 4.07 -1.40
N THR A 34 -5.21 4.68 -0.22
CA THR A 34 -5.40 3.98 1.05
C THR A 34 -6.77 3.31 1.08
N ILE A 35 -7.82 4.02 0.67
CA ILE A 35 -9.19 3.52 0.57
C ILE A 35 -9.23 2.28 -0.34
N ASN A 36 -8.71 2.41 -1.56
CA ASN A 36 -8.60 1.29 -2.51
C ASN A 36 -7.79 0.12 -1.93
N GLY A 37 -6.80 0.40 -1.08
CA GLY A 37 -6.04 -0.61 -0.35
C GLY A 37 -6.89 -1.41 0.65
N TYR A 38 -7.78 -0.74 1.40
CA TYR A 38 -8.74 -1.41 2.29
C TYR A 38 -9.77 -2.22 1.50
N LEU A 39 -10.40 -1.61 0.49
CA LEU A 39 -11.43 -2.25 -0.33
C LEU A 39 -10.89 -3.50 -1.04
N TRP A 40 -9.67 -3.45 -1.57
CA TRP A 40 -9.04 -4.61 -2.23
C TRP A 40 -8.88 -5.79 -1.28
N LYS A 41 -8.55 -5.53 -0.01
CA LYS A 41 -8.37 -6.59 1.00
C LYS A 41 -9.69 -7.22 1.40
N ILE A 42 -10.75 -6.43 1.50
CA ILE A 42 -12.12 -6.92 1.71
C ILE A 42 -12.54 -7.79 0.52
N TYR A 43 -12.35 -7.31 -0.71
CA TYR A 43 -12.66 -8.07 -1.91
C TYR A 43 -11.90 -9.41 -1.97
N THR A 44 -10.61 -9.41 -1.65
CA THR A 44 -9.79 -10.63 -1.64
C THR A 44 -10.31 -11.66 -0.62
N ALA A 45 -10.78 -11.21 0.55
CA ALA A 45 -11.37 -12.09 1.55
C ALA A 45 -12.72 -12.66 1.08
N LEU A 46 -13.57 -11.81 0.48
CA LEU A 46 -14.85 -12.26 -0.09
C LEU A 46 -14.66 -13.23 -1.24
N GLU A 47 -13.68 -13.02 -2.11
CA GLU A 47 -13.37 -13.95 -3.21
C GLU A 47 -12.98 -15.33 -2.67
N HIS A 48 -12.20 -15.40 -1.58
CA HIS A 48 -11.89 -16.65 -0.89
C HIS A 48 -13.14 -17.31 -0.29
N MET A 49 -14.03 -16.52 0.29
CA MET A 49 -15.32 -16.96 0.85
C MET A 49 -16.40 -17.16 -0.23
N LYS A 50 -16.03 -17.23 -1.52
CA LYS A 50 -16.94 -17.42 -2.66
C LYS A 50 -18.07 -16.38 -2.72
N PHE A 51 -17.75 -15.13 -2.39
CA PHE A 51 -18.68 -13.99 -2.35
C PHE A 51 -19.88 -14.20 -1.42
N LYS A 52 -19.66 -14.89 -0.28
CA LYS A 52 -20.62 -14.94 0.83
C LYS A 52 -21.11 -13.53 1.18
N ALA A 53 -22.39 -13.40 1.54
CA ALA A 53 -22.97 -12.15 1.99
C ALA A 53 -22.14 -11.56 3.15
N ILE A 54 -21.68 -10.32 2.99
CA ILE A 54 -20.69 -9.67 3.85
C ILE A 54 -21.21 -9.46 5.28
N ASP A 55 -22.52 -9.35 5.45
CA ASP A 55 -23.21 -9.28 6.74
C ASP A 55 -23.41 -10.67 7.39
N LYS A 56 -23.18 -11.77 6.66
CA LYS A 56 -23.29 -13.16 7.15
C LYS A 56 -21.94 -13.84 7.40
N VAL A 57 -20.84 -13.11 7.22
CA VAL A 57 -19.51 -13.60 7.59
C VAL A 57 -19.43 -13.83 9.11
N THR A 58 -18.84 -14.96 9.49
CA THR A 58 -18.65 -15.42 10.87
C THR A 58 -17.17 -15.35 11.29
N LYS A 59 -16.91 -15.63 12.58
CA LYS A 59 -15.55 -15.71 13.12
C LYS A 59 -14.73 -16.81 12.45
N GLU A 60 -15.37 -17.95 12.19
CA GLU A 60 -14.76 -19.13 11.55
C GLU A 60 -14.30 -18.81 10.14
N ASP A 61 -15.14 -18.13 9.33
CA ASP A 61 -14.76 -17.72 7.96
C ASP A 61 -13.50 -16.83 7.98
N ILE A 62 -13.40 -15.90 8.95
CA ILE A 62 -12.25 -15.00 9.10
C ILE A 62 -11.01 -15.79 9.51
N GLN A 63 -11.14 -16.72 10.45
CA GLN A 63 -10.03 -17.57 10.89
C GLN A 63 -9.51 -18.44 9.74
N GLU A 64 -10.40 -19.10 9.01
CA GLU A 64 -10.05 -19.91 7.83
C GLU A 64 -9.34 -19.07 6.77
N TYR A 65 -9.85 -17.87 6.46
CA TYR A 65 -9.18 -16.97 5.54
C TYR A 65 -7.78 -16.59 6.04
N ILE A 66 -7.62 -16.18 7.29
CA ILE A 66 -6.31 -15.79 7.82
C ILE A 66 -5.32 -16.97 7.82
N ILE A 67 -5.76 -18.19 8.13
CA ILE A 67 -4.95 -19.42 8.03
C ILE A 67 -4.51 -19.64 6.58
N HIS A 68 -5.42 -19.57 5.62
CA HIS A 68 -5.08 -19.67 4.19
C HIS A 68 -4.04 -18.63 3.77
N ARG A 69 -4.15 -17.39 4.27
CA ARG A 69 -3.16 -16.33 3.99
C ARG A 69 -1.81 -16.59 4.64
N HIS A 70 -1.78 -17.25 5.80
CA HIS A 70 -0.53 -17.66 6.46
C HIS A 70 0.30 -18.63 5.62
N GLU A 71 -0.35 -19.54 4.89
CA GLU A 71 0.32 -20.52 4.04
C GLU A 71 0.85 -19.91 2.74
N ASN A 72 0.17 -18.88 2.22
CA ASN A 72 0.38 -18.41 0.84
C ASN A 72 1.00 -17.01 0.74
N ASN A 73 1.17 -16.29 1.86
CA ASN A 73 1.59 -14.88 1.81
C ASN A 73 2.64 -14.51 2.85
N LYS A 74 3.38 -13.44 2.57
CA LYS A 74 4.35 -12.86 3.51
C LYS A 74 3.62 -12.23 4.71
N GLN A 75 4.25 -12.25 5.88
CA GLN A 75 3.70 -11.68 7.14
C GLN A 75 3.17 -10.24 6.98
N ARG A 76 3.85 -9.40 6.19
CA ARG A 76 3.39 -8.02 5.91
C ARG A 76 2.02 -7.98 5.23
N THR A 77 1.77 -8.89 4.29
CA THR A 77 0.48 -8.99 3.58
C THR A 77 -0.61 -9.42 4.54
N ILE A 78 -0.34 -10.48 5.31
CA ILE A 78 -1.27 -11.04 6.32
C ILE A 78 -1.65 -9.97 7.34
N ASN A 79 -0.68 -9.24 7.88
CA ASN A 79 -0.95 -8.12 8.79
C ASN A 79 -1.84 -7.06 8.17
N GLY A 80 -1.58 -6.70 6.92
CA GLY A 80 -2.41 -5.74 6.20
C GLY A 80 -3.84 -6.25 6.04
N ASP A 81 -4.02 -7.54 5.77
CA ASP A 81 -5.35 -8.16 5.66
C ASP A 81 -6.08 -8.13 7.01
N ILE A 82 -5.42 -8.52 8.11
CA ILE A 82 -5.98 -8.46 9.48
C ILE A 82 -6.40 -7.03 9.82
N ILE A 83 -5.54 -6.03 9.60
CA ILE A 83 -5.82 -4.63 9.92
C ILE A 83 -7.03 -4.12 9.12
N ALA A 84 -7.08 -4.44 7.82
CA ALA A 84 -8.16 -3.98 6.96
C ALA A 84 -9.50 -4.63 7.31
N LEU A 85 -9.52 -5.96 7.47
CA LEU A 85 -10.74 -6.68 7.81
C LEU A 85 -11.23 -6.31 9.20
N ARG A 86 -10.33 -6.15 10.17
CA ARG A 86 -10.68 -5.70 11.52
C ARG A 86 -11.34 -4.33 11.49
N LYS A 87 -10.73 -3.37 10.80
CA LYS A 87 -11.31 -2.03 10.66
C LYS A 87 -12.69 -2.08 10.00
N PHE A 88 -12.84 -2.90 8.96
CA PHE A 88 -14.10 -3.05 8.25
C PHE A 88 -15.21 -3.66 9.11
N TYR A 89 -14.95 -4.80 9.76
CA TYR A 89 -15.97 -5.46 10.57
C TYR A 89 -16.27 -4.73 11.89
N THR A 90 -15.31 -3.99 12.47
CA THR A 90 -15.62 -3.06 13.57
C THR A 90 -16.56 -1.94 13.13
N TRP A 91 -16.44 -1.46 11.89
CA TRP A 91 -17.39 -0.48 11.34
C TRP A 91 -18.76 -1.11 11.02
N LEU A 92 -18.80 -2.31 10.44
CA LEU A 92 -20.04 -2.98 10.02
C LEU A 92 -20.82 -3.59 11.20
N LYS A 93 -20.11 -4.19 12.16
CA LYS A 93 -20.64 -4.90 13.32
C LYS A 93 -19.82 -4.54 14.57
N PRO A 94 -20.06 -3.40 15.23
CA PRO A 94 -19.24 -2.93 16.35
C PRO A 94 -19.00 -3.95 17.46
N ASP A 95 -19.99 -4.79 17.76
CA ASP A 95 -19.96 -5.79 18.85
C ASP A 95 -19.44 -7.18 18.42
N ASN A 96 -18.78 -7.29 17.26
CA ASN A 96 -18.25 -8.58 16.78
C ASN A 96 -17.02 -9.05 17.58
N ASP A 97 -16.81 -10.37 17.62
CA ASP A 97 -15.66 -11.03 18.24
C ASP A 97 -14.71 -11.68 17.21
N PHE A 98 -14.82 -11.31 15.92
CA PHE A 98 -14.22 -12.04 14.80
C PHE A 98 -12.68 -12.12 14.85
N PHE A 99 -12.05 -11.16 15.53
CA PHE A 99 -10.60 -11.04 15.61
C PHE A 99 -10.02 -11.39 16.98
N GLU A 100 -10.84 -11.88 17.89
CA GLU A 100 -10.38 -12.37 19.19
C GLU A 100 -9.37 -13.51 18.98
N GLY A 101 -8.23 -13.44 19.68
CA GLY A 101 -7.12 -14.38 19.49
C GLY A 101 -6.25 -14.14 18.24
N ILE A 102 -6.68 -13.31 17.28
CA ILE A 102 -5.91 -13.01 16.06
C ILE A 102 -4.93 -11.84 16.32
N LYS A 103 -3.63 -12.11 16.28
CA LYS A 103 -2.57 -11.12 16.53
C LYS A 103 -1.86 -10.70 15.25
N VAL A 104 -1.65 -9.39 15.11
CA VAL A 104 -0.74 -8.83 14.09
C VAL A 104 0.69 -9.03 14.59
N LYS A 105 1.54 -9.72 13.82
CA LYS A 105 2.94 -9.96 14.19
C LYS A 105 3.85 -8.99 13.47
N GLN A 106 4.70 -8.27 14.19
CA GLN A 106 5.70 -7.44 13.50
C GLN A 106 6.66 -8.33 12.71
N PRO A 107 6.77 -8.15 11.37
CA PRO A 107 7.75 -8.89 10.60
C PRO A 107 9.15 -8.45 11.04
N LYS A 108 10.07 -9.40 11.18
CA LYS A 108 11.48 -9.07 11.36
C LYS A 108 11.99 -8.42 10.07
N ASN A 109 12.41 -7.17 10.15
CA ASN A 109 13.00 -6.47 9.03
C ASN A 109 14.51 -6.74 9.05
N TYR A 110 14.96 -7.66 8.20
CA TYR A 110 16.37 -7.76 7.86
C TYR A 110 16.59 -6.90 6.62
N LEU A 111 17.34 -5.82 6.75
CA LEU A 111 17.85 -5.12 5.58
C LEU A 111 18.92 -6.02 4.94
N PRO A 112 18.81 -6.35 3.64
CA PRO A 112 19.86 -7.11 2.97
C PRO A 112 21.07 -6.20 2.78
N VAL A 113 21.92 -6.13 3.80
CA VAL A 113 23.16 -5.32 3.81
C VAL A 113 24.13 -5.74 2.71
N GLU A 114 24.00 -6.97 2.20
CA GLU A 114 24.79 -7.49 1.08
C GLU A 114 24.33 -6.97 -0.29
N GLN A 115 23.16 -6.31 -0.37
CA GLN A 115 22.57 -5.80 -1.61
C GLN A 115 22.62 -4.28 -1.70
N LEU A 116 23.60 -3.65 -1.04
CA LEU A 116 23.79 -2.21 -1.16
C LEU A 116 24.27 -1.85 -2.56
N ILE A 117 23.60 -0.88 -3.17
CA ILE A 117 24.00 -0.34 -4.46
C ILE A 117 25.34 0.38 -4.28
N THR A 118 26.34 -0.02 -5.05
CA THR A 118 27.66 0.60 -5.05
C THR A 118 27.77 1.70 -6.11
N PRO A 119 28.75 2.62 -6.01
CA PRO A 119 29.00 3.59 -7.08
C PRO A 119 29.23 2.95 -8.45
N ASP A 120 29.84 1.76 -8.50
CA ASP A 120 30.06 1.06 -9.76
C ASP A 120 28.78 0.45 -10.34
N ASP A 121 27.84 0.03 -9.50
CA ASP A 121 26.51 -0.40 -9.95
C ASP A 121 25.73 0.76 -10.57
N VAL A 122 25.83 1.96 -9.99
CA VAL A 122 25.26 3.17 -10.57
C VAL A 122 25.89 3.48 -11.93
N LYS A 123 27.22 3.41 -12.05
CA LYS A 123 27.90 3.61 -13.35
C LYS A 123 27.40 2.63 -14.41
N LYS A 124 27.22 1.35 -14.05
CA LYS A 124 26.64 0.34 -14.96
C LYS A 124 25.22 0.72 -15.38
N LEU A 125 24.37 1.15 -14.44
CA LEU A 125 23.02 1.63 -14.76
C LEU A 125 23.05 2.82 -15.73
N LEU A 126 23.92 3.79 -15.51
CA LEU A 126 24.05 4.95 -16.39
C LEU A 126 24.51 4.59 -17.80
N SER A 127 25.38 3.59 -17.95
CA SER A 127 25.88 3.17 -19.28
C SER A 127 24.81 2.60 -20.20
N VAL A 128 23.69 2.11 -19.65
CA VAL A 128 22.58 1.53 -20.42
C VAL A 128 21.38 2.46 -20.56
N CYS A 129 21.39 3.63 -19.90
CA CYS A 129 20.34 4.63 -20.03
C CYS A 129 20.29 5.19 -21.47
N LYS A 130 19.11 5.13 -22.10
CA LYS A 130 18.91 5.58 -23.49
C LYS A 130 18.61 7.07 -23.63
N SER A 131 18.31 7.76 -22.53
CA SER A 131 17.93 9.17 -22.53
C SER A 131 18.57 9.94 -21.38
N GLN A 132 18.74 11.26 -21.57
CA GLN A 132 19.22 12.15 -20.51
C GLN A 132 18.25 12.18 -19.32
N ARG A 133 16.95 12.02 -19.58
CA ARG A 133 15.94 11.93 -18.52
C ARG A 133 16.21 10.74 -17.60
N ASP A 134 16.47 9.56 -18.15
CA ASP A 134 16.68 8.35 -17.33
C ASP A 134 17.98 8.47 -16.52
N ARG A 135 19.05 9.04 -17.12
CA ARG A 135 20.30 9.36 -16.41
C ARG A 135 20.06 10.32 -15.25
N ALA A 136 19.30 11.40 -15.48
CA ALA A 136 18.97 12.38 -14.46
C ALA A 136 18.18 11.76 -13.31
N ILE A 137 17.17 10.92 -13.60
CA ILE A 137 16.38 10.24 -12.57
C ILE A 137 17.27 9.34 -11.69
N VAL A 138 18.15 8.53 -12.29
CA VAL A 138 19.07 7.65 -11.56
C VAL A 138 20.01 8.48 -10.67
N MET A 139 20.63 9.52 -11.22
CA MET A 139 21.58 10.35 -10.47
C MET A 139 20.91 11.14 -9.34
N VAL A 140 19.73 11.72 -9.56
CA VAL A 140 19.00 12.44 -8.52
C VAL A 140 18.60 11.51 -7.39
N LEU A 141 18.15 10.29 -7.69
CA LEU A 141 17.81 9.30 -6.66
C LEU A 141 19.05 8.86 -5.86
N TRP A 142 20.17 8.64 -6.54
CA TRP A 142 21.44 8.25 -5.90
C TRP A 142 21.97 9.35 -4.97
N ASP A 143 22.00 10.58 -5.45
CA ASP A 143 22.63 11.71 -4.75
C ASP A 143 21.76 12.24 -3.60
N SER A 144 20.44 12.38 -3.82
CA SER A 144 19.54 12.98 -2.84
C SER A 144 18.99 12.02 -1.80
N GLY A 145 19.08 10.70 -2.04
CA GLY A 145 18.43 9.67 -1.22
C GLY A 145 16.90 9.82 -1.10
N CYS A 146 16.26 10.59 -1.99
CA CYS A 146 14.82 10.82 -1.96
C CYS A 146 14.02 9.56 -2.34
N ARG A 147 12.79 9.47 -1.85
CA ARG A 147 11.87 8.42 -2.31
C ARG A 147 11.47 8.68 -3.76
N LEU A 148 11.18 7.61 -4.50
CA LEU A 148 10.75 7.70 -5.90
C LEU A 148 9.60 8.71 -6.11
N ASP A 149 8.54 8.61 -5.31
CA ASP A 149 7.37 9.51 -5.41
C ASP A 149 7.72 10.98 -5.08
N GLU A 150 8.76 11.21 -4.26
CA GLU A 150 9.24 12.56 -3.95
C GLU A 150 9.87 13.19 -5.19
N VAL A 151 10.62 12.42 -5.99
CA VAL A 151 11.27 12.86 -7.23
C VAL A 151 10.28 12.98 -8.40
N LEU A 152 9.43 11.96 -8.60
CA LEU A 152 8.49 11.91 -9.75
C LEU A 152 7.45 13.03 -9.75
N THR A 153 7.22 13.68 -8.62
CA THR A 153 6.26 14.78 -8.48
C THR A 153 6.90 16.16 -8.54
N ARG A 154 8.22 16.27 -8.79
CA ARG A 154 8.91 17.56 -8.90
C ARG A 154 8.88 18.11 -10.32
N ASN A 155 8.83 19.43 -10.38
CA ASN A 155 9.01 20.22 -11.59
C ASN A 155 10.27 21.07 -11.46
N ILE A 156 10.76 21.61 -12.59
CA ILE A 156 12.00 22.41 -12.67
C ILE A 156 12.01 23.58 -11.67
N ASN A 157 10.87 24.22 -11.42
CA ASN A 157 10.74 25.32 -10.46
C ASN A 157 10.95 24.94 -8.98
N HIS A 158 11.05 23.64 -8.66
CA HIS A 158 11.39 23.17 -7.32
C HIS A 158 12.89 22.94 -7.13
N ILE A 159 13.70 23.26 -8.15
CA ILE A 159 15.14 23.07 -8.16
C ILE A 159 15.80 24.45 -8.21
N GLN A 160 16.70 24.70 -7.27
CA GLN A 160 17.54 25.89 -7.23
C GLN A 160 18.99 25.47 -7.38
N PHE A 161 19.66 26.01 -8.40
CA PHE A 161 21.07 25.79 -8.63
C PHE A 161 21.90 26.85 -7.92
N ASP A 162 23.05 26.47 -7.39
CA ASP A 162 24.04 27.35 -6.79
C ASP A 162 25.47 26.93 -7.18
N GLU A 163 26.47 27.58 -6.59
CA GLU A 163 27.88 27.30 -6.84
C GLU A 163 28.37 25.92 -6.36
N HIS A 164 27.58 25.24 -5.52
CA HIS A 164 27.89 23.94 -4.94
C HIS A 164 27.09 22.80 -5.58
N GLY A 165 26.03 23.10 -6.33
CA GLY A 165 25.23 22.13 -7.06
C GLY A 165 23.78 22.57 -7.21
N ALA A 166 22.86 21.76 -6.66
CA ALA A 166 21.43 22.02 -6.73
C ALA A 166 20.71 21.58 -5.45
N THR A 167 19.81 22.43 -4.97
CA THR A 167 18.86 22.11 -3.90
C THR A 167 17.49 21.82 -4.51
N MET A 168 16.84 20.74 -4.08
CA MET A 168 15.51 20.33 -4.56
C MET A 168 14.54 20.23 -3.39
N ILE A 169 13.45 21.03 -3.43
CA ILE A 169 12.41 20.99 -2.41
C ILE A 169 11.47 19.81 -2.66
N VAL A 170 11.39 18.88 -1.71
CA VAL A 170 10.56 17.67 -1.81
C VAL A 170 9.40 17.70 -0.83
N LYS A 171 8.27 17.10 -1.23
CA LYS A 171 7.08 16.95 -0.37
C LYS A 171 6.86 15.48 -0.09
N GLY A 172 7.29 15.03 1.08
CA GLY A 172 7.14 13.67 1.55
C GLY A 172 5.87 13.45 2.37
N LYS A 173 5.68 12.21 2.84
CA LYS A 173 4.58 11.87 3.75
C LYS A 173 4.70 12.59 5.11
N THR A 174 5.91 12.92 5.54
CA THR A 174 6.24 13.55 6.83
C THR A 174 6.40 15.08 6.77
N GLY A 175 6.11 15.70 5.62
CA GLY A 175 6.24 17.15 5.44
C GLY A 175 7.10 17.53 4.24
N MET A 176 7.26 18.83 4.04
CA MET A 176 8.19 19.39 3.06
C MET A 176 9.58 19.50 3.68
N ARG A 177 10.62 19.23 2.88
CA ARG A 177 12.03 19.35 3.25
C ARG A 177 12.85 19.69 2.01
#